data_AF-F7XS10-F1
#
_entry.id   AF-F7XS10-F1
#
_cell.length_a   1.000
_cell.length_b   1.000
_cell.length_c   1.000
_cell.angle_alpha   90.00
_cell.angle_beta   90.00
_cell.angle_gamma   90.00
#
_symmetry.space_group_name_H-M   'P 1'
#
loop_
_entity.id
_entity.type
_entity.pdbx_description
1 polymer ?
#
loop_
_entity_poly.entity_id
_entity_poly.type
_entity_poly.pdbx_seq_one_letter_code
_entity_poly.pdbx_strand_id
1 'polypeptide(L)'
;MGLIARASCIRRSSGVSCEYYRLELQFVQLVESLGIPRAGFLFLTEERMFDLRFPFGIDTTTFYRMRVPTSLLSPGLPAEQWTTLFRQELTELQGYFSSHLFSTLRALHLYPFSAGSVRVYLVLFDTRTDVEEGALAADLHGDASGEERVRSFILAVQARFSFIEASRPVYPRQPELAPSCSQLEFALNNQRMANLFTISINQSALPPAVLQEELSMVRRCCALSNQLLTLVGNDNLASCVASRELRVVVFSSFPVDPELYLNQLTRGVSAYFVNHAENSLLITSSGTTRAQTDVLRFLQYETGETCR
;
A
#
# COMPACT_ATOMS: atom_id res chain seq x y z
N MET A 1 19.83 29.01 20.94
CA MET A 1 20.48 27.73 21.28
C MET A 1 19.39 26.69 21.46
N GLY A 2 19.15 25.88 20.43
CA GLY A 2 18.06 24.91 20.40
C GLY A 2 18.48 23.59 21.07
N LEU A 3 17.77 23.21 22.12
CA LEU A 3 17.87 21.89 22.74
C LEU A 3 17.25 20.86 21.78
N ILE A 4 18.12 20.15 21.05
CA ILE A 4 17.75 18.91 20.39
C ILE A 4 17.61 17.85 21.49
N ALA A 5 16.38 17.58 21.91
CA ALA A 5 16.09 16.44 22.77
C ALA A 5 16.31 15.15 21.96
N ARG A 6 17.50 14.55 22.11
CA ARG A 6 17.75 13.17 21.67
C ARG A 6 17.02 12.24 22.65
N ALA A 7 15.84 11.77 22.27
CA ALA A 7 15.20 10.65 22.95
C ALA A 7 16.04 9.39 22.73
N SER A 8 16.70 8.92 23.79
CA SER A 8 17.39 7.64 23.83
C SER A 8 16.37 6.50 23.78
N CYS A 9 16.27 5.82 22.63
CA CYS A 9 15.42 4.64 22.48
C CYS A 9 15.91 3.49 23.36
N ILE A 10 15.03 3.04 24.25
CA ILE A 10 15.19 1.83 25.06
C ILE A 10 15.16 0.64 24.09
N ARG A 11 16.30 -0.04 23.93
CA ARG A 11 16.37 -1.33 23.26
C ARG A 11 15.62 -2.38 24.08
N ARG A 12 14.53 -2.91 23.55
CA ARG A 12 14.05 -4.26 23.88
C ARG A 12 13.91 -5.07 22.59
N SER A 13 14.76 -6.08 22.51
CA SER A 13 14.73 -7.15 21.53
C SER A 13 13.60 -8.14 21.85
N SER A 14 12.92 -8.67 20.82
CA SER A 14 12.63 -10.10 20.58
C SER A 14 11.38 -10.32 19.70
N GLY A 15 11.59 -10.81 18.48
CA GLY A 15 10.87 -11.98 17.95
C GLY A 15 9.35 -11.95 17.72
N VAL A 16 8.70 -10.82 17.40
CA VAL A 16 7.29 -10.84 16.95
C VAL A 16 7.17 -10.15 15.59
N SER A 17 7.15 -10.94 14.52
CA SER A 17 6.92 -10.50 13.15
C SER A 17 5.50 -9.93 13.01
N CYS A 18 5.37 -8.72 12.45
CA CYS A 18 4.07 -8.08 12.20
C CYS A 18 3.23 -8.91 11.22
N GLU A 19 1.89 -8.91 11.37
CA GLU A 19 0.98 -9.77 10.60
C GLU A 19 1.09 -9.52 9.08
N TYR A 20 1.35 -8.29 8.65
CA TYR A 20 1.65 -7.98 7.25
C TYR A 20 2.95 -8.67 6.78
N TYR A 21 4.01 -8.68 7.58
CA TYR A 21 5.26 -9.38 7.26
C TYR A 21 5.09 -10.89 7.25
N ARG A 22 4.30 -11.44 8.18
CA ARG A 22 3.97 -12.87 8.20
C ARG A 22 3.26 -13.27 6.92
N LEU A 23 2.27 -12.49 6.49
CA LEU A 23 1.55 -12.75 5.25
C LEU A 23 2.44 -12.60 4.02
N GLU A 24 3.33 -11.60 3.99
CA GLU A 24 4.31 -11.42 2.92
C GLU A 24 5.26 -12.62 2.81
N LEU A 25 5.78 -13.13 3.93
CA LEU A 25 6.63 -14.32 3.95
C LEU A 25 5.88 -15.57 3.49
N GLN A 26 4.64 -15.76 3.96
CA GLN A 26 3.79 -16.87 3.52
C GLN A 26 3.49 -16.80 2.01
N PHE A 27 3.34 -15.59 1.46
CA PHE A 27 3.11 -15.41 0.03
C PHE A 27 4.35 -15.77 -0.79
N VAL A 28 5.53 -15.33 -0.35
CA VAL A 28 6.81 -15.71 -0.97
C VAL A 28 6.96 -17.23 -0.98
N GLN A 29 6.73 -17.89 0.16
CA GLN A 29 6.79 -19.35 0.28
C GLN A 29 5.81 -20.05 -0.67
N LEU A 30 4.57 -19.55 -0.78
CA LEU A 30 3.59 -20.08 -1.72
C LEU A 30 4.14 -19.99 -3.15
N VAL A 31 4.55 -18.80 -3.59
CA VAL A 31 4.98 -18.53 -4.96
C VAL A 31 6.23 -19.34 -5.33
N GLU A 32 7.21 -19.42 -4.43
CA GLU A 32 8.39 -20.27 -4.57
C GLU A 32 8.02 -21.75 -4.68
N SER A 33 7.09 -22.22 -3.84
CA SER A 33 6.66 -23.62 -3.85
C SER A 33 5.85 -24.02 -5.09
N LEU A 34 5.26 -23.04 -5.77
CA LEU A 34 4.56 -23.19 -7.05
C LEU A 34 5.50 -23.04 -8.25
N GLY A 35 6.79 -22.70 -8.03
CA GLY A 35 7.74 -22.46 -9.11
C GLY A 35 7.39 -21.26 -10.00
N ILE A 36 6.59 -20.32 -9.48
CA ILE A 36 6.12 -19.16 -10.24
C ILE A 36 7.07 -17.98 -10.05
N PRO A 37 7.55 -17.34 -11.12
CA PRO A 37 8.52 -16.26 -10.99
C PRO A 37 7.86 -14.95 -10.53
N ARG A 38 6.55 -14.78 -10.79
CA ARG A 38 5.86 -13.50 -10.66
C ARG A 38 4.39 -13.67 -10.25
N ALA A 39 3.97 -12.96 -9.21
CA ALA A 39 2.61 -13.09 -8.67
C ALA A 39 2.16 -11.83 -7.91
N GLY A 40 0.87 -11.75 -7.58
CA GLY A 40 0.31 -10.76 -6.68
C GLY A 40 -1.20 -10.94 -6.49
N PHE A 41 -1.86 -9.93 -5.94
CA PHE A 41 -3.31 -9.92 -5.78
C PHE A 41 -3.95 -8.68 -6.38
N LEU A 42 -5.09 -8.82 -7.04
CA LEU A 42 -5.90 -7.70 -7.47
C LEU A 42 -7.06 -7.50 -6.49
N PHE A 43 -7.06 -6.37 -5.78
CA PHE A 43 -8.12 -6.02 -4.83
C PHE A 43 -9.09 -5.03 -5.47
N LEU A 44 -10.39 -5.33 -5.41
CA LEU A 44 -11.42 -4.38 -5.84
C LEU A 44 -11.48 -3.17 -4.89
N THR A 45 -11.42 -1.99 -5.47
CA THR A 45 -11.59 -0.71 -4.77
C THR A 45 -13.00 -0.18 -4.95
N GLU A 46 -13.40 0.75 -4.08
CA GLU A 46 -14.71 1.44 -4.14
C GLU A 46 -14.95 2.15 -5.48
N GLU A 47 -13.89 2.59 -6.15
CA GLU A 47 -13.93 3.26 -7.47
C GLU A 47 -14.09 2.29 -8.64
N ARG A 48 -14.40 1.02 -8.36
CA ARG A 48 -14.54 -0.03 -9.37
C ARG A 48 -13.26 -0.24 -10.18
N MET A 49 -12.12 -0.13 -9.51
CA MET A 49 -10.79 -0.44 -10.03
C MET A 49 -10.16 -1.60 -9.26
N PHE A 50 -9.38 -2.43 -9.93
CA PHE A 50 -8.54 -3.46 -9.33
C PHE A 50 -7.11 -2.96 -9.17
N ASP A 51 -6.63 -2.89 -7.92
CA ASP A 51 -5.24 -2.51 -7.62
C ASP A 51 -4.39 -3.74 -7.34
N LEU A 52 -3.18 -3.80 -7.91
CA LEU A 52 -2.19 -4.82 -7.56
C LEU A 52 -1.63 -4.61 -6.14
N ARG A 53 -1.79 -5.63 -5.31
CA ARG A 53 -1.29 -5.74 -3.93
C ARG A 53 -0.35 -6.94 -3.83
N PHE A 54 0.59 -6.87 -2.88
CA PHE A 54 1.61 -7.90 -2.65
C PHE A 54 2.31 -8.40 -3.93
N PRO A 55 2.83 -7.54 -4.81
CA PRO A 55 3.58 -8.02 -5.96
C PRO A 55 4.85 -8.76 -5.54
N PHE A 56 5.13 -9.86 -6.23
CA PHE A 56 6.35 -10.66 -6.16
C PHE A 56 6.95 -10.77 -7.56
N GLY A 57 8.25 -10.46 -7.72
CA GLY A 57 8.92 -10.57 -9.02
C GLY A 57 8.46 -9.57 -10.08
N ILE A 58 7.69 -8.56 -9.68
CA ILE A 58 7.16 -7.49 -10.56
C ILE A 58 8.03 -6.24 -10.42
N ASP A 59 8.25 -5.52 -11.50
CA ASP A 59 8.98 -4.25 -11.46
C ASP A 59 8.13 -3.10 -10.88
N THR A 60 8.79 -2.05 -10.38
CA THR A 60 8.12 -0.89 -9.77
C THR A 60 7.17 -0.18 -10.72
N THR A 61 7.49 -0.10 -12.02
CA THR A 61 6.65 0.57 -13.02
C THR A 61 5.34 -0.18 -13.21
N THR A 62 5.38 -1.50 -13.34
CA THR A 62 4.17 -2.33 -13.36
C THR A 62 3.37 -2.16 -12.07
N PHE A 63 4.02 -2.23 -10.91
CA PHE A 63 3.33 -2.06 -9.63
C PHE A 63 2.54 -0.75 -9.56
N TYR A 64 3.10 0.36 -10.08
CA TYR A 64 2.41 1.65 -10.13
C TYR A 64 1.30 1.72 -11.19
N ARG A 65 1.46 1.02 -12.31
CA ARG A 65 0.50 1.06 -13.43
C ARG A 65 -0.66 0.09 -13.26
N MET A 66 -0.50 -0.98 -12.49
CA MET A 66 -1.48 -2.08 -12.40
C MET A 66 -2.69 -1.71 -11.53
N ARG A 67 -3.46 -0.74 -12.03
CA ARG A 67 -4.77 -0.28 -11.55
C ARG A 67 -5.76 -0.40 -12.69
N VAL A 68 -6.41 -1.57 -12.77
CA VAL A 68 -7.18 -2.00 -13.93
C VAL A 68 -8.68 -1.73 -13.70
N PRO A 69 -9.41 -1.08 -14.62
CA PRO A 69 -10.86 -0.96 -14.53
C PRO A 69 -11.55 -2.31 -14.42
N THR A 70 -12.56 -2.40 -13.54
CA THR A 70 -13.37 -3.61 -13.41
C THR A 70 -14.01 -4.04 -14.73
N SER A 71 -14.28 -3.12 -15.66
CA SER A 71 -14.82 -3.45 -16.98
C SER A 71 -13.89 -4.33 -17.82
N LEU A 72 -12.58 -4.32 -17.57
CA LEU A 72 -11.60 -5.12 -18.31
C LEU A 72 -11.36 -6.50 -17.72
N LEU A 73 -11.81 -6.76 -16.48
CA LEU A 73 -11.59 -8.04 -15.78
C LEU A 73 -12.87 -8.70 -15.27
N SER A 74 -13.86 -7.93 -14.84
CA SER A 74 -15.03 -8.41 -14.09
C SER A 74 -16.23 -8.91 -14.90
N PRO A 75 -16.48 -8.58 -16.19
CA PRO A 75 -17.70 -9.07 -16.84
C PRO A 75 -17.69 -10.58 -17.18
N GLY A 76 -16.58 -11.32 -17.00
CA GLY A 76 -16.48 -12.72 -17.47
C GLY A 76 -15.86 -13.75 -16.53
N LEU A 77 -15.40 -13.41 -15.32
CA LEU A 77 -14.67 -14.36 -14.48
C LEU A 77 -15.61 -15.23 -13.63
N PRO A 78 -15.66 -16.56 -13.85
CA PRO A 78 -16.47 -17.49 -13.05
C PRO A 78 -16.08 -17.42 -11.56
N ALA A 79 -17.06 -17.65 -10.69
CA ALA A 79 -16.81 -17.69 -9.25
C ALA A 79 -15.98 -18.94 -8.91
N GLU A 80 -14.95 -18.76 -8.08
CA GLU A 80 -14.15 -19.84 -7.47
C GLU A 80 -13.49 -20.81 -8.47
N GLN A 81 -13.20 -20.34 -9.68
CA GLN A 81 -12.50 -21.12 -10.70
C GLN A 81 -11.32 -20.35 -11.27
N TRP A 82 -10.24 -21.07 -11.56
CA TRP A 82 -9.11 -20.51 -12.30
C TRP A 82 -9.58 -20.03 -13.67
N THR A 83 -9.16 -18.83 -14.02
CA THR A 83 -9.31 -18.30 -15.37
C THR A 83 -7.96 -17.85 -15.89
N THR A 84 -7.70 -18.08 -17.17
CA THR A 84 -6.46 -17.67 -17.81
C THR A 84 -6.77 -16.63 -18.88
N LEU A 85 -6.13 -15.46 -18.77
CA LEU A 85 -6.13 -14.45 -19.82
C LEU A 85 -4.92 -14.67 -20.72
N PHE A 86 -5.16 -14.73 -22.03
CA PHE A 86 -4.12 -14.97 -23.04
C PHE A 86 -4.35 -14.11 -24.30
N ARG A 87 -3.28 -13.92 -25.09
CA ARG A 87 -3.32 -13.25 -26.41
C ARG A 87 -4.04 -11.89 -26.41
N GLN A 88 -5.22 -11.81 -27.03
CA GLN A 88 -5.98 -10.56 -27.21
C GLN A 88 -6.39 -9.94 -25.87
N GLU A 89 -6.79 -10.77 -24.90
CA GLU A 89 -7.18 -10.33 -23.55
C GLU A 89 -5.99 -9.69 -22.81
N LEU A 90 -4.78 -10.20 -23.02
CA LEU A 90 -3.57 -9.56 -22.49
C LEU A 90 -3.23 -8.25 -23.19
N THR A 91 -3.51 -8.17 -24.50
CA THR A 91 -3.22 -6.97 -25.29
C THR A 91 -4.03 -5.78 -24.81
N GLU A 92 -5.29 -6.00 -24.42
CA GLU A 92 -6.13 -4.97 -23.79
C GLU A 92 -5.56 -4.44 -22.47
N LEU A 93 -4.72 -5.25 -21.80
CA LEU A 93 -4.08 -4.89 -20.53
C LEU A 93 -2.67 -4.29 -20.71
N GLN A 94 -2.15 -4.15 -21.92
CA GLN A 94 -0.76 -3.72 -22.19
C GLN A 94 -0.37 -2.43 -21.45
N GLY A 95 -1.29 -1.46 -21.37
CA GLY A 95 -1.05 -0.16 -20.72
C GLY A 95 -0.79 -0.24 -19.21
N TYR A 96 -1.14 -1.35 -18.55
CA TYR A 96 -1.02 -1.54 -17.11
C TYR A 96 0.31 -2.20 -16.69
N PHE A 97 1.16 -2.56 -17.65
CA PHE A 97 2.46 -3.17 -17.40
C PHE A 97 3.61 -2.25 -17.80
N SER A 98 4.81 -2.54 -17.30
CA SER A 98 6.04 -2.05 -17.92
C SER A 98 6.27 -2.74 -19.25
N SER A 99 6.95 -2.07 -20.18
CA SER A 99 7.28 -2.65 -21.49
C SER A 99 8.09 -3.94 -21.36
N HIS A 100 8.95 -4.03 -20.34
CA HIS A 100 9.77 -5.21 -20.06
C HIS A 100 8.95 -6.38 -19.52
N LEU A 101 8.04 -6.14 -18.57
CA LEU A 101 7.18 -7.22 -18.07
C LEU A 101 6.24 -7.70 -19.18
N PHE A 102 5.61 -6.78 -19.91
CA PHE A 102 4.65 -7.14 -20.95
C PHE A 102 5.27 -7.97 -22.08
N SER A 103 6.49 -7.63 -22.52
CA SER A 103 7.16 -8.37 -23.61
C SER A 103 7.48 -9.82 -23.25
N THR A 104 7.54 -10.15 -21.96
CA THR A 104 7.80 -11.50 -21.47
C THR A 104 6.56 -12.22 -20.96
N LEU A 105 5.43 -11.51 -20.82
CA LEU A 105 4.19 -12.06 -20.30
C LEU A 105 3.49 -12.92 -21.36
N ARG A 106 3.17 -14.16 -21.00
CA ARG A 106 2.47 -15.12 -21.87
C ARG A 106 1.01 -15.32 -21.47
N ALA A 107 0.76 -15.39 -20.17
CA ALA A 107 -0.57 -15.60 -19.60
C ALA A 107 -0.70 -14.93 -18.23
N LEU A 108 -1.94 -14.57 -17.86
CA LEU A 108 -2.30 -14.22 -16.50
C LEU A 108 -3.31 -15.24 -15.97
N HIS A 109 -2.96 -15.92 -14.90
CA HIS A 109 -3.86 -16.85 -14.22
C HIS A 109 -4.50 -16.14 -13.04
N LEU A 110 -5.82 -16.13 -13.02
CA LEU A 110 -6.65 -15.44 -12.05
C LEU A 110 -7.44 -16.47 -11.25
N TYR A 111 -7.32 -16.43 -9.93
CA TYR A 111 -8.19 -17.18 -9.03
C TYR A 111 -9.02 -16.21 -8.19
N PRO A 112 -10.34 -16.14 -8.42
CA PRO A 112 -11.24 -15.29 -7.64
C PRO A 112 -11.49 -15.87 -6.26
N PHE A 113 -11.46 -15.01 -5.24
CA PHE A 113 -11.97 -15.30 -3.91
C PHE A 113 -12.51 -14.01 -3.27
N SER A 114 -13.26 -14.16 -2.18
CA SER A 114 -13.75 -13.01 -1.40
C SER A 114 -12.95 -12.90 -0.11
N ALA A 115 -12.57 -11.70 0.28
CA ALA A 115 -11.97 -11.42 1.57
C ALA A 115 -12.73 -10.26 2.22
N GLY A 116 -13.40 -10.52 3.34
CA GLY A 116 -14.40 -9.61 3.88
C GLY A 116 -15.52 -9.35 2.87
N SER A 117 -15.79 -8.07 2.57
CA SER A 117 -16.75 -7.63 1.56
C SER A 117 -16.15 -7.39 0.17
N VAL A 118 -14.85 -7.63 -0.01
CA VAL A 118 -14.11 -7.25 -1.23
C VAL A 118 -13.81 -8.48 -2.08
N ARG A 119 -14.04 -8.34 -3.40
CA ARG A 119 -13.62 -9.33 -4.40
C ARG A 119 -12.12 -9.18 -4.66
N VAL A 120 -11.40 -10.29 -4.54
CA VAL A 120 -9.95 -10.37 -4.73
C VAL A 120 -9.64 -11.41 -5.79
N TYR A 121 -8.58 -11.19 -6.56
CA TYR A 121 -7.99 -12.22 -7.42
C TYR A 121 -6.56 -12.49 -7.00
N LEU A 122 -6.20 -13.76 -6.79
CA LEU A 122 -4.81 -14.17 -6.88
C LEU A 122 -4.41 -14.13 -8.35
N VAL A 123 -3.30 -13.46 -8.66
CA VAL A 123 -2.80 -13.31 -10.03
C VAL A 123 -1.42 -13.91 -10.13
N LEU A 124 -1.27 -14.88 -11.02
CA LEU A 124 0.01 -15.48 -11.37
C LEU A 124 0.38 -15.03 -12.79
N PHE A 125 1.58 -14.49 -12.95
CA PHE A 125 2.08 -13.98 -14.22
C PHE A 125 2.98 -15.04 -14.83
N ASP A 126 2.51 -15.72 -15.87
CA ASP A 126 3.33 -16.72 -16.56
C ASP A 126 4.22 -16.04 -17.59
N THR A 127 5.53 -16.12 -17.37
CA THR A 127 6.56 -15.55 -18.25
C THR A 127 7.53 -16.61 -18.74
N ARG A 128 7.23 -17.90 -18.55
CA ARG A 128 8.07 -19.00 -18.99
C ARG A 128 7.98 -19.13 -20.51
N THR A 129 9.12 -19.33 -21.17
CA THR A 129 9.22 -19.35 -22.64
C THR A 129 8.85 -20.69 -23.26
N ASP A 130 8.91 -21.78 -22.46
CA ASP A 130 8.95 -23.16 -22.95
C ASP A 130 7.76 -24.00 -22.46
N VAL A 131 6.68 -23.34 -22.04
CA VAL A 131 5.55 -23.99 -21.38
C VAL A 131 4.32 -23.91 -22.28
N GLU A 132 3.77 -25.06 -22.67
CA GLU A 132 2.55 -25.14 -23.49
C GLU A 132 1.37 -24.40 -22.82
N GLU A 133 0.42 -23.90 -23.63
CA GLU A 133 -0.82 -23.31 -23.13
C GLU A 133 -1.45 -24.25 -22.09
N GLY A 134 -1.59 -23.79 -20.85
CA GLY A 134 -2.23 -24.54 -19.77
C GLY A 134 -1.31 -25.39 -18.90
N ALA A 135 0.01 -25.44 -19.09
CA ALA A 135 0.85 -26.27 -18.22
C ALA A 135 0.90 -25.80 -16.76
N LEU A 136 0.78 -24.50 -16.47
CA LEU A 136 0.59 -24.06 -15.08
C LEU A 136 -0.75 -24.54 -14.49
N ALA A 137 -1.82 -24.49 -15.28
CA ALA A 137 -3.12 -24.98 -14.85
C ALA A 137 -3.08 -26.51 -14.65
N ALA A 138 -2.38 -27.24 -15.52
CA ALA A 138 -2.16 -28.68 -15.41
C ALA A 138 -1.29 -29.03 -14.18
N ASP A 139 -0.25 -28.24 -13.87
CA ASP A 139 0.59 -28.43 -12.68
C ASP A 139 -0.18 -28.11 -11.38
N LEU A 140 -1.05 -27.09 -11.39
CA LEU A 140 -1.89 -26.70 -10.25
C LEU A 140 -3.04 -27.70 -10.01
N HIS A 141 -3.57 -28.33 -11.06
CA HIS A 141 -4.66 -29.31 -10.97
C HIS A 141 -4.17 -30.77 -10.86
N GLY A 142 -2.96 -31.07 -11.32
CA GLY A 142 -2.38 -32.42 -11.34
C GLY A 142 -1.81 -32.86 -9.99
N ASP A 143 -1.45 -31.91 -9.13
CA ASP A 143 -0.98 -32.16 -7.76
C ASP A 143 -1.98 -31.57 -6.76
N ALA A 144 -2.76 -32.43 -6.10
CA ALA A 144 -3.69 -32.04 -5.04
C ALA A 144 -3.04 -31.18 -3.94
N SER A 145 -1.70 -31.21 -3.82
CA SER A 145 -0.94 -30.37 -2.89
C SER A 145 -0.86 -28.90 -3.31
N GLY A 146 -0.92 -28.58 -4.61
CA GLY A 146 -0.81 -27.20 -5.13
C GLY A 146 -2.07 -26.39 -4.84
N GLU A 147 -3.23 -26.93 -5.19
CA GLU A 147 -4.53 -26.33 -4.90
C GLU A 147 -4.75 -26.14 -3.38
N GLU A 148 -4.36 -27.13 -2.57
CA GLU A 148 -4.50 -27.05 -1.11
C GLU A 148 -3.59 -25.98 -0.49
N ARG A 149 -2.37 -25.79 -1.02
CA ARG A 149 -1.48 -24.69 -0.62
C ARG A 149 -2.08 -23.32 -0.96
N VAL A 150 -2.63 -23.16 -2.16
CA VAL A 150 -3.33 -21.93 -2.56
C VAL A 150 -4.53 -21.67 -1.66
N ARG A 151 -5.36 -22.69 -1.40
CA ARG A 151 -6.53 -22.59 -0.52
C ARG A 151 -6.13 -22.21 0.90
N SER A 152 -5.12 -22.86 1.47
CA SER A 152 -4.58 -22.55 2.79
C SER A 152 -4.09 -21.10 2.89
N PHE A 153 -3.43 -20.60 1.85
CA PHE A 153 -2.98 -19.22 1.79
C PHE A 153 -4.16 -18.23 1.67
N ILE A 154 -5.18 -18.55 0.87
CA ILE A 154 -6.40 -17.73 0.76
C ILE A 154 -7.10 -17.60 2.10
N LEU A 155 -7.22 -18.70 2.87
CA LEU A 155 -7.76 -18.65 4.24
C LEU A 155 -6.91 -17.72 5.14
N ALA A 156 -5.58 -17.75 5.00
CA ALA A 156 -4.69 -16.86 5.73
C ALA A 156 -4.87 -15.38 5.37
N VAL A 157 -5.15 -15.07 4.09
CA VAL A 157 -5.51 -13.72 3.61
C VAL A 157 -6.85 -13.27 4.19
N GLN A 158 -7.88 -14.12 4.11
CA GLN A 158 -9.22 -13.82 4.63
C GLN A 158 -9.18 -13.53 6.14
N ALA A 159 -8.45 -14.35 6.91
CA ALA A 159 -8.29 -14.17 8.35
C ALA A 159 -7.57 -12.85 8.73
N ARG A 160 -6.80 -12.27 7.81
CA ARG A 160 -6.01 -11.05 8.01
C ARG A 160 -6.48 -9.88 7.15
N PHE A 161 -7.67 -9.98 6.56
CA PHE A 161 -8.13 -9.03 5.56
C PHE A 161 -8.17 -7.59 6.09
N SER A 162 -8.62 -7.38 7.33
CA SER A 162 -8.65 -6.06 7.97
C SER A 162 -7.27 -5.39 8.03
N PHE A 163 -6.19 -6.15 8.23
CA PHE A 163 -4.83 -5.62 8.22
C PHE A 163 -4.42 -5.20 6.81
N ILE A 164 -4.73 -6.02 5.80
CA ILE A 164 -4.41 -5.74 4.40
C ILE A 164 -5.18 -4.51 3.89
N GLU A 165 -6.45 -4.43 4.28
CA GLU A 165 -7.34 -3.34 3.92
C GLU A 165 -6.91 -2.03 4.58
N ALA A 166 -6.47 -2.05 5.83
CA ALA A 166 -5.97 -0.85 6.52
C ALA A 166 -4.61 -0.41 5.96
N SER A 167 -3.72 -1.37 5.68
CA SER A 167 -2.35 -1.07 5.25
C SER A 167 -2.21 -0.78 3.75
N ARG A 168 -3.31 -0.73 2.97
CA ARG A 168 -3.38 -0.59 1.49
C ARG A 168 -2.00 -0.31 0.84
N PRO A 169 -1.16 -1.29 0.44
CA PRO A 169 0.16 -1.02 -0.14
C PRO A 169 0.03 -0.57 -1.61
N VAL A 170 -0.57 0.59 -1.87
CA VAL A 170 -0.60 1.31 -3.15
C VAL A 170 0.07 2.65 -2.91
N TYR A 171 0.63 3.27 -3.96
CA TYR A 171 1.21 4.60 -3.82
C TYR A 171 0.19 5.51 -3.10
N PRO A 172 0.57 6.17 -2.00
CA PRO A 172 -0.36 7.01 -1.27
C PRO A 172 -1.02 8.00 -2.23
N ARG A 173 -2.35 7.98 -2.28
CA ARG A 173 -3.07 8.91 -3.13
C ARG A 173 -2.83 10.31 -2.60
N GLN A 174 -2.35 11.20 -3.46
CA GLN A 174 -2.39 12.62 -3.14
C GLN A 174 -3.86 13.01 -3.05
N PRO A 175 -4.31 13.63 -1.96
CA PRO A 175 -5.63 14.21 -1.96
C PRO A 175 -5.69 15.28 -3.05
N GLU A 176 -6.79 15.27 -3.80
CA GLU A 176 -7.05 16.29 -4.81
C GLU A 176 -7.05 17.68 -4.14
N LEU A 177 -6.47 18.67 -4.83
CA LEU A 177 -6.34 20.03 -4.32
C LEU A 177 -7.70 20.65 -3.98
N ALA A 178 -8.71 20.47 -4.85
CA ALA A 178 -10.01 21.12 -4.68
C ALA A 178 -10.76 20.66 -3.41
N PRO A 179 -10.92 19.35 -3.12
CA PRO A 179 -11.43 18.88 -1.84
C PRO A 179 -10.63 19.39 -0.63
N SER A 180 -9.30 19.44 -0.77
CA SER A 180 -8.39 19.90 0.28
C SER A 180 -8.59 21.39 0.59
N CYS A 181 -8.88 22.20 -0.43
CA CYS A 181 -9.19 23.62 -0.32
C CYS A 181 -10.51 23.87 0.44
N SER A 182 -11.59 23.18 0.08
CA SER A 182 -12.88 23.35 0.75
C SER A 182 -12.81 22.96 2.23
N GLN A 183 -12.06 21.90 2.55
CA GLN A 183 -11.84 21.47 3.93
C GLN A 183 -10.99 22.47 4.73
N LEU A 184 -9.93 23.01 4.10
CA LEU A 184 -9.08 24.05 4.69
C LEU A 184 -9.90 25.31 5.02
N GLU A 185 -10.69 25.79 4.07
CA GLU A 185 -11.56 26.96 4.27
C GLU A 185 -12.57 26.72 5.37
N PHE A 186 -13.23 25.56 5.37
CA PHE A 186 -14.18 25.19 6.42
C PHE A 186 -13.52 25.18 7.80
N ALA A 187 -12.35 24.57 7.94
CA ALA A 187 -11.65 24.50 9.23
C ALA A 187 -11.24 25.90 9.73
N LEU A 188 -10.65 26.73 8.86
CA LEU A 188 -10.18 28.07 9.21
C LEU A 188 -11.35 29.03 9.51
N ASN A 189 -12.45 28.94 8.76
CA ASN A 189 -13.67 29.73 9.01
C ASN A 189 -14.31 29.38 10.37
N ASN A 190 -14.19 28.13 10.81
CA ASN A 190 -14.58 27.69 12.15
C ASN A 190 -13.54 28.01 13.23
N GLN A 191 -12.63 28.95 12.97
CA GLN A 191 -11.57 29.41 13.86
C GLN A 191 -10.61 28.30 14.36
N ARG A 192 -10.50 27.18 13.63
CA ARG A 192 -9.51 26.15 13.93
C ARG A 192 -8.11 26.65 13.55
N MET A 193 -7.12 26.17 14.28
CA MET A 193 -5.70 26.34 14.00
C MET A 193 -5.20 25.14 13.20
N ALA A 194 -4.34 25.39 12.22
CA ALA A 194 -3.62 24.36 11.49
C ALA A 194 -2.29 24.05 12.18
N ASN A 195 -2.09 22.79 12.59
CA ASN A 195 -0.84 22.29 13.16
C ASN A 195 -0.10 21.49 12.09
N LEU A 196 1.13 21.89 11.78
CA LEU A 196 1.88 21.38 10.64
C LEU A 196 2.91 20.34 11.13
N PHE A 197 2.81 19.11 10.65
CA PHE A 197 3.68 18.00 11.03
C PHE A 197 4.29 17.33 9.81
N THR A 198 5.61 17.13 9.83
CA THR A 198 6.30 16.31 8.85
C THR A 198 6.59 14.95 9.46
N ILE A 199 6.25 13.87 8.76
CA ILE A 199 6.53 12.50 9.16
C ILE A 199 7.48 11.89 8.15
N SER A 200 8.70 11.58 8.56
CA SER A 200 9.70 10.91 7.74
C SER A 200 9.83 9.43 8.12
N ILE A 201 9.86 8.55 7.13
CA ILE A 201 10.00 7.10 7.32
C ILE A 201 11.49 6.70 7.24
N ASN A 202 12.05 6.25 8.35
CA ASN A 202 13.39 5.69 8.44
C ASN A 202 13.40 4.21 8.01
N GLN A 203 13.95 3.99 6.83
CA GLN A 203 14.07 2.67 6.21
C GLN A 203 15.01 1.72 6.95
N SER A 204 16.06 2.22 7.60
CA SER A 204 17.04 1.38 8.31
C SER A 204 16.43 0.64 9.51
N ALA A 205 15.25 1.07 9.98
CA ALA A 205 14.53 0.46 11.08
C ALA A 205 13.48 -0.59 10.63
N LEU A 206 13.22 -0.69 9.32
CA LEU A 206 12.39 -1.74 8.76
C LEU A 206 13.22 -3.04 8.66
N PRO A 207 12.62 -4.23 8.93
CA PRO A 207 13.36 -5.48 8.85
C PRO A 207 14.00 -5.65 7.46
N PRO A 208 15.18 -6.26 7.33
CA PRO A 208 15.72 -6.60 6.02
C PRO A 208 14.73 -7.47 5.25
N ALA A 209 14.45 -7.11 3.99
CA ALA A 209 13.66 -7.97 3.10
C ALA A 209 14.56 -9.12 2.65
N VAL A 210 14.09 -10.36 2.80
CA VAL A 210 14.91 -11.54 2.50
C VAL A 210 15.13 -11.73 0.99
N LEU A 211 14.26 -11.17 0.14
CA LEU A 211 14.41 -11.17 -1.32
C LEU A 211 13.77 -9.90 -1.91
N GLN A 212 14.47 -9.22 -2.83
CA GLN A 212 14.05 -7.99 -3.55
C GLN A 212 13.99 -6.71 -2.70
N GLU A 213 15.18 -6.18 -2.37
CA GLU A 213 15.39 -5.07 -1.43
C GLU A 213 14.60 -3.79 -1.78
N GLU A 214 14.40 -3.45 -3.05
CA GLU A 214 13.77 -2.16 -3.40
C GLU A 214 12.25 -2.18 -3.36
N LEU A 215 11.58 -3.13 -4.02
CA LEU A 215 10.12 -3.16 -4.09
C LEU A 215 9.49 -3.51 -2.75
N SER A 216 10.07 -4.45 -1.99
CA SER A 216 9.57 -4.78 -0.65
C SER A 216 9.64 -3.56 0.26
N MET A 217 10.74 -2.79 0.20
CA MET A 217 10.88 -1.55 0.97
C MET A 217 9.90 -0.47 0.54
N VAL A 218 9.70 -0.26 -0.77
CA VAL A 218 8.70 0.68 -1.29
C VAL A 218 7.30 0.30 -0.82
N ARG A 219 6.92 -0.99 -0.90
CA ARG A 219 5.62 -1.48 -0.44
C ARG A 219 5.41 -1.23 1.05
N ARG A 220 6.43 -1.49 1.87
CA ARG A 220 6.39 -1.27 3.32
C ARG A 220 6.24 0.21 3.66
N CYS A 221 6.98 1.09 2.98
CA CYS A 221 6.84 2.53 3.13
C CYS A 221 5.43 3.00 2.73
N CYS A 222 4.91 2.52 1.59
CA CYS A 222 3.54 2.84 1.16
C CYS A 222 2.50 2.34 2.16
N ALA A 223 2.66 1.13 2.69
CA ALA A 223 1.72 0.55 3.64
C ALA A 223 1.68 1.32 4.97
N LEU A 224 2.86 1.69 5.47
CA LEU A 224 3.01 2.54 6.64
C LEU A 224 2.41 3.93 6.40
N SER A 225 2.67 4.53 5.23
CA SER A 225 2.10 5.82 4.84
C SER A 225 0.59 5.80 4.80
N ASN A 226 -0.03 4.80 4.18
CA ASN A 226 -1.49 4.71 4.10
C ASN A 226 -2.14 4.44 5.46
N GLN A 227 -1.48 3.68 6.33
CA GLN A 227 -1.93 3.52 7.71
C GLN A 227 -1.87 4.85 8.47
N LEU A 228 -0.79 5.62 8.30
CA LEU A 228 -0.67 6.95 8.90
C LEU A 228 -1.76 7.89 8.38
N LEU A 229 -2.01 7.92 7.07
CA LEU A 229 -3.11 8.71 6.48
C LEU A 229 -4.48 8.32 7.05
N THR A 230 -4.72 7.02 7.26
CA THR A 230 -5.96 6.53 7.89
C THR A 230 -6.09 7.03 9.33
N LEU A 231 -5.00 7.03 10.10
CA LEU A 231 -4.98 7.50 11.48
C LEU A 231 -5.08 9.03 11.61
N VAL A 232 -4.56 9.77 10.63
CA VAL A 232 -4.74 11.22 10.51
C VAL A 232 -6.23 11.56 10.36
N GLY A 233 -6.97 10.73 9.61
CA GLY A 233 -8.41 10.85 9.45
C GLY A 233 -8.84 11.95 8.48
N ASN A 234 -10.09 11.85 8.03
CA ASN A 234 -10.63 12.68 6.95
C ASN A 234 -10.88 14.14 7.34
N ASP A 235 -10.88 14.46 8.64
CA ASP A 235 -11.04 15.84 9.14
C ASP A 235 -9.74 16.66 9.02
N ASN A 236 -8.62 16.03 8.68
CA ASN A 236 -7.30 16.63 8.54
C ASN A 236 -6.81 16.55 7.09
N LEU A 237 -5.74 17.29 6.75
CA LEU A 237 -5.12 17.21 5.42
C LEU A 237 -3.79 16.48 5.52
N ALA A 238 -3.41 15.75 4.47
CA ALA A 238 -2.08 15.16 4.38
C ALA A 238 -1.62 14.99 2.93
N SER A 239 -0.35 15.28 2.65
CA SER A 239 0.27 15.18 1.33
C SER A 239 1.50 14.28 1.39
N CYS A 240 1.72 13.48 0.34
CA CYS A 240 2.84 12.55 0.24
C CYS A 240 3.93 13.14 -0.65
N VAL A 241 4.73 14.04 -0.08
CA VAL A 241 5.75 14.81 -0.82
C VAL A 241 6.81 13.93 -1.49
N ALA A 242 7.19 12.84 -0.83
CA ALA A 242 8.12 11.86 -1.36
C ALA A 242 7.73 10.47 -0.88
N SER A 243 8.36 9.43 -1.44
CA SER A 243 8.15 8.02 -1.06
C SER A 243 8.37 7.71 0.43
N ARG A 244 8.91 8.65 1.21
CA ARG A 244 9.28 8.51 2.62
C ARG A 244 8.89 9.72 3.47
N GLU A 245 8.19 10.71 2.92
CA GLU A 245 7.81 11.92 3.65
C GLU A 245 6.32 12.19 3.49
N LEU A 246 5.63 12.31 4.62
CA LEU A 246 4.26 12.78 4.71
C LEU A 246 4.25 14.16 5.36
N ARG A 247 3.40 15.03 4.84
CA ARG A 247 3.10 16.33 5.43
C ARG A 247 1.67 16.32 5.87
N VAL A 248 1.45 16.49 7.16
CA VAL A 248 0.14 16.38 7.80
C VAL A 248 -0.24 17.71 8.42
N VAL A 249 -1.49 18.11 8.22
CA VAL A 249 -2.09 19.31 8.78
C VAL A 249 -3.25 18.88 9.66
N VAL A 250 -3.08 19.04 10.97
CA VAL A 250 -4.12 18.72 11.95
C VAL A 250 -4.87 19.99 12.33
N PHE A 251 -6.19 20.00 12.15
CA PHE A 251 -7.02 21.13 12.55
C PHE A 251 -7.57 20.95 13.96
N SER A 252 -7.30 21.91 14.84
CA SER A 252 -7.73 21.86 16.24
C SER A 252 -8.04 23.26 16.78
N SER A 253 -8.76 23.34 17.91
CA SER A 253 -9.04 24.63 18.56
C SER A 253 -7.81 25.22 19.28
N PHE A 254 -6.84 24.38 19.64
CA PHE A 254 -5.64 24.75 20.38
C PHE A 254 -4.39 24.10 19.76
N PRO A 255 -3.19 24.67 19.96
CA PRO A 255 -1.95 24.03 19.53
C PRO A 255 -1.86 22.57 20.01
N VAL A 256 -1.54 21.67 19.10
CA VAL A 256 -1.36 20.25 19.40
C VAL A 256 0.08 20.02 19.82
N ASP A 257 0.26 19.37 20.98
CA ASP A 257 1.56 18.92 21.44
C ASP A 257 2.12 17.86 20.46
N PRO A 258 3.29 18.11 19.83
CA PRO A 258 3.88 17.19 18.88
C PRO A 258 4.20 15.81 19.47
N GLU A 259 4.61 15.74 20.74
CA GLU A 259 4.94 14.48 21.41
C GLU A 259 3.67 13.66 21.68
N LEU A 260 2.58 14.32 22.09
CA LEU A 260 1.31 13.65 22.31
C LEU A 260 0.73 13.11 20.99
N TYR A 261 0.82 13.90 19.92
CA TYR A 261 0.38 13.48 18.59
C TYR A 261 1.23 12.33 18.04
N LEU A 262 2.56 12.40 18.20
CA LEU A 262 3.48 11.30 17.87
C LEU A 262 3.12 10.02 18.61
N ASN A 263 2.83 10.10 19.91
CA ASN A 263 2.46 8.94 20.72
C ASN A 263 1.16 8.30 20.23
N GLN A 264 0.18 9.11 19.81
CA GLN A 264 -1.09 8.60 19.26
C GLN A 264 -0.87 7.87 17.92
N LEU A 265 -0.17 8.50 16.98
CA LEU A 265 0.13 7.90 15.68
C LEU A 265 0.97 6.63 15.84
N THR A 266 2.02 6.68 16.66
CA THR A 266 2.92 5.53 16.87
C THR A 266 2.18 4.35 17.49
N ARG A 267 1.32 4.58 18.49
CA ARG A 267 0.47 3.52 19.06
C ARG A 267 -0.47 2.93 18.02
N GLY A 268 -1.11 3.79 17.21
CA GLY A 268 -2.02 3.37 16.14
C GLY A 268 -1.32 2.51 15.09
N VAL A 269 -0.11 2.87 14.68
CA VAL A 269 0.70 2.12 13.72
C VAL A 269 1.26 0.83 14.32
N SER A 270 1.71 0.85 15.58
CA SER A 270 2.27 -0.31 16.27
C SER A 270 1.28 -1.48 16.36
N ALA A 271 -0.03 -1.21 16.35
CA ALA A 271 -1.06 -2.25 16.25
C ALA A 271 -0.98 -3.08 14.95
N TYR A 272 -0.41 -2.51 13.88
CA TYR A 272 -0.33 -3.14 12.56
C TYR A 272 1.12 -3.54 12.18
N PHE A 273 2.12 -2.82 12.70
CA PHE A 273 3.54 -2.98 12.34
C PHE A 273 4.49 -3.29 13.52
N VAL A 274 3.96 -3.84 14.62
CA VAL A 274 4.61 -4.30 15.87
C VAL A 274 6.14 -4.09 15.96
N ASN A 275 6.59 -3.29 16.93
CA ASN A 275 8.00 -3.02 17.30
C ASN A 275 8.91 -2.36 16.24
N HIS A 276 8.43 -2.11 15.02
CA HIS A 276 9.19 -1.36 14.00
C HIS A 276 8.76 0.10 13.87
N ALA A 277 7.51 0.43 14.21
CA ALA A 277 6.95 1.78 14.07
C ALA A 277 7.76 2.85 14.84
N GLU A 278 8.08 2.59 16.10
CA GLU A 278 8.78 3.52 17.01
C GLU A 278 10.17 3.95 16.50
N ASN A 279 10.89 3.08 15.80
CA ASN A 279 12.22 3.40 15.25
C ASN A 279 12.17 3.82 13.77
N SER A 280 11.04 3.58 13.10
CA SER A 280 10.85 3.84 11.67
C SER A 280 10.20 5.20 11.39
N LEU A 281 9.71 5.92 12.38
CA LEU A 281 9.04 7.21 12.19
C LEU A 281 9.80 8.34 12.89
N LEU A 282 10.07 9.40 12.14
CA LEU A 282 10.55 10.67 12.67
C LEU A 282 9.47 11.72 12.41
N ILE A 283 8.84 12.25 13.47
CA ILE A 283 7.84 13.30 13.35
C ILE A 283 8.42 14.62 13.85
N THR A 284 8.30 15.67 13.05
CA THR A 284 8.73 17.01 13.39
C THR A 284 7.58 18.00 13.23
N SER A 285 7.44 18.91 14.20
CA SER A 285 6.51 20.03 14.05
C SER A 285 7.16 21.13 13.23
N SER A 286 6.45 21.59 12.20
CA SER A 286 6.81 22.77 11.40
C SER A 286 6.12 24.04 11.91
N GLY A 287 5.38 23.95 13.02
CA GLY A 287 4.69 25.06 13.67
C GLY A 287 3.18 25.04 13.49
N THR A 288 2.54 26.16 13.82
CA THR A 288 1.10 26.35 13.76
C THR A 288 0.74 27.61 12.98
N THR A 289 -0.32 27.58 12.19
CA THR A 289 -0.77 28.74 11.41
C THR A 289 -2.29 28.81 11.33
N ARG A 290 -2.81 29.99 10.97
CA ARG A 290 -4.20 30.20 10.54
C ARG A 290 -4.28 30.72 9.10
N ALA A 291 -3.14 30.92 8.45
CA ALA A 291 -3.09 31.42 7.08
C ALA A 291 -3.20 30.26 6.09
N GLN A 292 -4.20 30.33 5.22
CA GLN A 292 -4.42 29.36 4.14
C GLN A 292 -3.18 29.18 3.26
N THR A 293 -2.49 30.28 2.94
CA THR A 293 -1.27 30.29 2.11
C THR A 293 -0.12 29.49 2.71
N ASP A 294 0.01 29.50 4.04
CA ASP A 294 1.08 28.76 4.72
C ASP A 294 0.79 27.26 4.71
N VAL A 295 -0.48 26.87 4.86
CA VAL A 295 -0.92 25.48 4.78
C VAL A 295 -0.69 24.90 3.39
N LEU A 296 -1.09 25.62 2.34
CA LEU A 296 -0.90 25.17 0.96
C LEU A 296 0.59 25.03 0.60
N ARG A 297 1.40 26.03 0.99
CA ARG A 297 2.86 25.98 0.81
C ARG A 297 3.46 24.79 1.54
N PHE A 298 3.01 24.53 2.76
CA PHE A 298 3.46 23.37 3.53
C PHE A 298 3.10 22.06 2.84
N LEU A 299 1.89 21.90 2.31
CA LEU A 299 1.47 20.69 1.58
C LEU A 299 2.11 20.55 0.20
N GLN A 300 2.90 21.55 -0.23
CA GLN A 300 3.69 21.55 -1.45
C GLN A 300 2.87 21.57 -2.75
N TYR A 301 1.64 22.06 -2.68
CA TYR A 301 0.94 22.56 -3.87
C TYR A 301 1.75 23.74 -4.39
N GLU A 302 2.31 23.64 -5.61
CA GLU A 302 3.22 24.65 -6.14
C GLU A 302 2.61 26.05 -6.09
N THR A 303 3.47 27.06 -5.91
CA THR A 303 3.10 28.48 -5.96
C THR A 303 2.42 28.82 -7.29
N GLY A 304 1.09 28.74 -7.32
CA GLY A 304 0.25 28.93 -8.50
C GLY A 304 -1.10 28.24 -8.39
N GLU A 305 -1.19 27.16 -7.61
CA GLU A 305 -2.44 26.50 -7.28
C GLU A 305 -3.13 27.22 -6.12
N THR A 306 -4.08 28.10 -6.45
CA THR A 306 -4.92 28.79 -5.48
C THR A 306 -6.23 28.02 -5.32
N CYS A 307 -6.67 27.81 -4.07
CA CYS A 307 -8.08 27.55 -3.79
C CYS A 307 -8.89 28.70 -4.42
N ARG A 308 -9.69 28.39 -5.44
CA ARG A 308 -10.58 29.33 -6.11
C ARG A 308 -12.01 29.04 -5.73
#